data_AF-A0A368GRH0-F1
#
_entry.id   AF-A0A368GRH0-F1
#
_cell.length_a   1.000
_cell.length_b   1.000
_cell.length_c   1.000
_cell.angle_alpha   90.00
_cell.angle_beta   90.00
_cell.angle_gamma   90.00
#
_symmetry.space_group_name_H-M   'P 1'
#
loop_
_entity.id
_entity.type
_entity.pdbx_description
1 polymer ?
#
loop_
_entity_poly.entity_id
_entity_poly.type
_entity_poly.pdbx_seq_one_letter_code
_entity_poly.pdbx_strand_id
1 'polypeptide(L)'
;MRHASASSVLIRGNRNLYASEITKLKRGFGWYAIDLQEYGECGIPHPFKSFHDLQGCTNAYGLLSVRGSKNVRRSPSVKISLTGCILIENTGLTNVDFLDDITNFTLVEDMCSHSMFVSLFSISMHIHREAL
;
A
#
# COMPACT_ATOMS: atom_id res chain seq x y z
N MET A 1 19.14 -24.93 12.50
CA MET A 1 18.67 -23.95 11.50
C MET A 1 19.09 -22.57 11.98
N ARG A 2 19.97 -21.88 11.26
CA ARG A 2 20.47 -20.55 11.66
C ARG A 2 19.35 -19.53 11.41
N HIS A 3 18.83 -18.92 12.47
CA HIS A 3 18.02 -17.71 12.35
C HIS A 3 18.87 -16.65 11.63
N ALA A 4 18.43 -16.18 10.47
CA ALA A 4 19.03 -15.01 9.86
C ALA A 4 18.80 -13.84 10.82
N SER A 5 19.87 -13.23 11.33
CA SER A 5 19.80 -11.91 11.94
C SER A 5 19.45 -10.94 10.82
N ALA A 6 18.16 -10.65 10.63
CA ALA A 6 17.74 -9.63 9.68
C ALA A 6 18.12 -8.27 10.27
N SER A 7 19.34 -7.81 9.97
CA SER A 7 19.77 -6.44 10.22
C SER A 7 19.28 -5.54 9.08
N SER A 8 18.01 -5.65 8.71
CA SER A 8 17.40 -4.84 7.65
C SER A 8 16.50 -3.77 8.24
N VAL A 9 16.59 -2.56 7.70
CA VAL A 9 15.76 -1.41 8.09
C VAL A 9 14.74 -1.15 6.99
N LEU A 10 13.45 -1.22 7.34
CA LEU A 10 12.33 -0.90 6.47
C LEU A 10 11.69 0.42 6.90
N ILE A 11 11.68 1.42 6.02
CA ILE A 11 11.00 2.70 6.26
C ILE A 11 10.14 3.03 5.04
N ARG A 12 8.83 2.81 5.18
CA ARG A 12 7.84 3.02 4.11
C ARG A 12 6.64 3.83 4.59
N GLY A 13 6.02 4.57 3.66
CA GLY A 13 4.78 5.30 3.90
C GLY A 13 4.84 6.49 4.87
N ASN A 14 6.02 6.97 5.23
CA ASN A 14 6.20 8.15 6.08
C ASN A 14 6.15 9.45 5.24
N ARG A 15 4.97 10.06 5.15
CA ARG A 15 4.76 11.31 4.39
C ARG A 15 5.64 12.50 4.82
N ASN A 16 6.20 12.47 6.03
CA ASN A 16 6.98 13.55 6.60
C ASN A 16 8.49 13.41 6.32
N LEU A 17 8.91 12.32 5.69
CA LEU A 17 10.33 12.07 5.43
C LEU A 17 10.79 12.84 4.18
N TYR A 18 11.65 13.84 4.39
CA TYR A 18 12.20 14.65 3.32
C TYR A 18 13.19 13.88 2.44
N ALA A 19 13.29 14.27 1.17
CA ALA A 19 14.23 13.67 0.21
C ALA A 19 15.69 13.70 0.69
N SER A 20 16.11 14.73 1.44
CA SER A 20 17.44 14.82 2.02
C SER A 20 17.71 13.73 3.06
N GLU A 21 16.72 13.41 3.89
CA GLU A 21 16.84 12.36 4.92
C GLU A 21 16.84 10.97 4.29
N ILE A 22 15.99 10.73 3.28
CA ILE A 22 16.02 9.49 2.49
C ILE A 22 17.41 9.28 1.89
N THR A 23 17.99 10.34 1.32
CA THR A 23 19.32 10.28 0.70
C THR A 23 20.42 9.99 1.73
N LYS A 24 20.35 10.59 2.93
CA LYS A 24 21.30 10.30 4.02
C LYS A 24 21.19 8.84 4.47
N LEU A 25 19.99 8.32 4.65
CA LEU A 25 19.76 6.92 5.02
C LEU A 25 20.30 5.97 3.94
N LYS A 26 20.04 6.24 2.65
CA LYS A 26 20.58 5.47 1.53
C LYS A 26 22.13 5.41 1.52
N ARG A 27 22.82 6.43 2.05
CA ARG A 27 24.30 6.46 2.17
C ARG A 27 24.82 5.75 3.42
N GLY A 28 24.04 5.74 4.49
CA GLY A 28 24.44 5.20 5.79
C GLY A 28 24.36 3.67 5.89
N PHE A 29 23.55 3.04 5.05
CA PHE A 29 23.35 1.59 5.03
C PHE A 29 23.73 0.98 3.67
N GLY A 30 24.18 -0.27 3.68
CA GLY A 30 24.35 -1.03 2.44
C GLY A 30 22.99 -1.27 1.75
N TRP A 31 22.96 -1.20 0.43
CA TRP A 31 21.72 -1.33 -0.37
C TRP A 31 20.91 -2.61 -0.06
N TYR A 32 21.59 -3.69 0.35
CA TYR A 32 20.98 -4.98 0.70
C TYR A 32 20.37 -5.01 2.11
N ALA A 33 20.62 -3.98 2.92
CA ALA A 33 20.20 -3.88 4.31
C ALA A 33 19.08 -2.85 4.51
N ILE A 34 18.61 -2.19 3.44
CA ILE A 34 17.58 -1.16 3.54
C ILE A 34 16.50 -1.30 2.47
N ASP A 35 15.26 -1.12 2.88
CA ASP A 35 14.13 -0.84 2.00
C ASP A 35 13.53 0.51 2.44
N LEU A 36 13.72 1.53 1.61
CA LEU A 36 13.34 2.90 1.89
C LEU A 36 12.35 3.40 0.85
N GLN A 37 11.38 4.16 1.31
CA GLN A 37 10.42 4.88 0.49
C GLN A 37 11.08 5.89 -0.45
N GLU A 38 10.32 6.24 -1.49
CA GLU A 38 10.57 7.44 -2.29
C GLU A 38 9.96 8.69 -1.64
N TYR A 39 10.47 9.87 -2.00
CA TYR A 39 9.90 11.13 -1.52
C TYR A 39 8.45 11.29 -2.00
N GLY A 40 7.56 11.70 -1.11
CA GLY A 40 6.12 11.78 -1.40
C GLY A 40 5.35 10.46 -1.31
N GLU A 41 5.98 9.37 -0.85
CA GLU A 41 5.30 8.13 -0.51
C GLU A 41 4.53 8.25 0.81
N CYS A 42 3.29 7.75 0.82
CA CYS A 42 2.42 7.72 1.98
C CYS A 42 1.97 6.30 2.33
N GLY A 43 1.77 6.03 3.61
CA GLY A 43 1.15 4.80 4.07
C GLY A 43 -0.34 4.82 3.77
N ILE A 44 -0.89 3.67 3.36
CA ILE A 44 -2.34 3.56 3.18
C ILE A 44 -3.04 3.76 4.54
N PRO A 45 -4.03 4.67 4.65
CA PRO A 45 -4.73 4.92 5.91
C PRO A 45 -5.52 3.68 6.33
N HIS A 46 -5.51 3.40 7.62
CA HIS A 46 -6.32 2.36 8.23
C HIS A 46 -7.23 2.96 9.32
N PRO A 47 -8.56 2.77 9.24
CA PRO A 47 -9.30 2.09 8.18
C PRO A 47 -9.37 2.91 6.88
N PHE A 48 -9.34 2.24 5.73
CA PHE A 48 -9.45 2.92 4.43
C PHE A 48 -10.89 3.38 4.18
N LYS A 49 -11.08 4.67 3.93
CA LYS A 49 -12.40 5.27 3.63
C LYS A 49 -12.44 6.03 2.31
N SER A 50 -11.31 6.61 1.90
CA SER A 50 -11.17 7.37 0.65
C SER A 50 -9.69 7.67 0.39
N PHE A 51 -9.34 8.03 -0.85
CA PHE A 51 -8.00 8.51 -1.18
C PHE A 51 -7.73 9.96 -0.74
N HIS A 52 -8.72 10.70 -0.25
CA HIS A 52 -8.56 12.07 0.23
C HIS A 52 -7.46 12.21 1.31
N ASP A 53 -7.33 11.22 2.20
CA ASP A 53 -6.32 11.22 3.27
C ASP A 53 -4.87 11.13 2.71
N LEU A 54 -4.72 10.73 1.45
CA LEU A 54 -3.45 10.69 0.71
C LEU A 54 -3.22 11.96 -0.14
N GLN A 55 -3.99 13.03 0.10
CA GLN A 55 -3.77 14.29 -0.60
C GLN A 55 -2.34 14.83 -0.37
N GLY A 56 -1.68 15.17 -1.48
CA GLY A 56 -0.29 15.62 -1.52
C GLY A 56 0.74 14.49 -1.67
N CYS A 57 0.32 13.24 -1.68
CA CYS A 57 1.17 12.07 -1.95
C CYS A 57 1.15 11.73 -3.44
N THR A 58 2.27 11.24 -3.97
CA THR A 58 2.35 10.73 -5.35
C THR A 58 2.21 9.22 -5.41
N ASN A 59 2.71 8.55 -4.37
CA ASN A 59 2.75 7.10 -4.26
C ASN A 59 2.19 6.70 -2.90
N ALA A 60 1.59 5.52 -2.83
CA ALA A 60 1.18 4.91 -1.58
C ALA A 60 1.72 3.50 -1.45
N TYR A 61 2.13 3.15 -0.24
CA TYR A 61 2.66 1.83 0.09
C TYR A 61 1.86 1.18 1.21
N GLY A 62 1.56 -0.12 1.04
CA GLY A 62 0.98 -0.95 2.09
C GLY A 62 -0.31 -1.66 1.70
N LEU A 63 -1.03 -2.12 2.73
CA LEU A 63 -2.28 -2.86 2.59
C LEU A 63 -3.49 -1.90 2.57
N LEU A 64 -4.17 -1.82 1.43
CA LEU A 64 -5.49 -1.23 1.32
C LEU A 64 -6.52 -2.27 1.72
N SER A 65 -6.96 -2.21 2.99
CA SER A 65 -8.00 -3.10 3.50
C SER A 65 -9.33 -2.37 3.66
N VAL A 66 -10.36 -2.88 3.01
CA VAL A 66 -11.76 -2.51 3.21
C VAL A 66 -12.50 -3.72 3.79
N ARG A 67 -12.86 -3.63 5.07
CA ARG A 67 -13.56 -4.69 5.79
C ARG A 67 -14.76 -4.17 6.55
N GLY A 68 -15.91 -4.85 6.44
CA GLY A 68 -17.14 -4.47 7.16
C GLY A 68 -17.77 -3.15 6.70
N SER A 69 -17.22 -2.49 5.67
CA SER A 69 -17.74 -1.22 5.17
C SER A 69 -18.89 -1.42 4.19
N LYS A 70 -19.84 -0.47 4.18
CA LYS A 70 -20.91 -0.38 3.18
C LYS A 70 -20.65 0.70 2.13
N ASN A 71 -19.65 1.55 2.34
CA ASN A 71 -19.33 2.65 1.43
C ASN A 71 -17.84 3.03 1.54
N VAL A 72 -17.20 3.26 0.40
CA VAL A 72 -15.88 3.87 0.27
C VAL A 72 -16.03 5.05 -0.68
N ARG A 73 -15.63 6.23 -0.24
CA ARG A 73 -15.80 7.46 -1.04
C ARG A 73 -14.71 7.55 -2.08
N ARG A 74 -15.11 7.90 -3.31
CA ARG A 74 -14.19 8.34 -4.35
C ARG A 74 -13.47 9.61 -3.95
N SER A 75 -12.29 9.82 -4.51
CA SER A 75 -11.56 11.08 -4.45
C SER A 75 -10.90 11.34 -5.80
N PRO A 76 -11.68 11.72 -6.83
CA PRO A 76 -11.19 11.82 -8.21
C PRO A 76 -10.05 12.82 -8.41
N SER A 77 -9.93 13.81 -7.52
CA SER A 77 -8.84 14.80 -7.49
C SER A 77 -7.53 14.26 -6.92
N VAL A 78 -7.55 13.08 -6.29
CA VAL A 78 -6.36 12.40 -5.76
C VAL A 78 -6.11 11.18 -6.63
N LYS A 79 -5.02 11.24 -7.39
CA LYS A 79 -4.57 10.16 -8.27
C LYS A 79 -3.26 9.62 -7.72
N ILE A 80 -3.25 8.34 -7.36
CA ILE A 80 -2.14 7.74 -6.60
C ILE A 80 -1.65 6.47 -7.29
N SER A 81 -0.33 6.27 -7.31
CA SER A 81 0.25 4.95 -7.62
C SER A 81 0.31 4.13 -6.34
N LEU A 82 -0.19 2.89 -6.36
CA LEU A 82 -0.21 2.00 -5.21
C LEU A 82 0.79 0.84 -5.39
N THR A 83 1.69 0.68 -4.42
CA THR A 83 2.53 -0.52 -4.28
C THR A 83 2.15 -1.26 -3.01
N GLY A 84 1.64 -2.47 -3.11
CA GLY A 84 1.24 -3.25 -1.94
C GLY A 84 0.15 -4.26 -2.25
N CYS A 85 -0.88 -4.32 -1.41
CA CYS A 85 -1.98 -5.25 -1.55
C CYS A 85 -3.34 -4.53 -1.41
N ILE A 86 -4.34 -4.99 -2.15
CA ILE A 86 -5.73 -4.54 -2.00
C ILE A 86 -6.56 -5.72 -1.49
N LEU A 87 -7.27 -5.52 -0.39
CA LEU A 87 -8.09 -6.52 0.27
C LEU A 87 -9.48 -5.95 0.53
N ILE A 88 -10.50 -6.51 -0.12
CA ILE A 88 -11.90 -6.11 0.04
C ILE A 88 -12.68 -7.34 0.48
N GLU A 89 -13.05 -7.39 1.76
CA GLU A 89 -13.60 -8.59 2.38
C GLU A 89 -14.75 -8.26 3.32
N ASN A 90 -15.77 -9.13 3.38
CA ASN A 90 -16.91 -8.97 4.27
C ASN A 90 -17.51 -7.55 4.21
N THR A 91 -17.76 -7.04 3.00
CA THR A 91 -18.28 -5.68 2.77
C THR A 91 -19.70 -5.73 2.24
N GLY A 92 -20.45 -4.65 2.47
CA GLY A 92 -21.74 -4.40 1.83
C GLY A 92 -21.63 -3.48 0.62
N LEU A 93 -20.43 -3.37 0.03
CA LEU A 93 -20.19 -2.51 -1.13
C LEU A 93 -20.94 -3.05 -2.35
N THR A 94 -21.63 -2.16 -3.06
CA THR A 94 -22.28 -2.46 -4.34
C THR A 94 -21.47 -1.98 -5.54
N ASN A 95 -20.41 -1.20 -5.33
CA ASN A 95 -19.45 -0.76 -6.33
C ASN A 95 -18.05 -0.60 -5.73
N VAL A 96 -17.03 -0.56 -6.59
CA VAL A 96 -15.62 -0.41 -6.22
C VAL A 96 -14.93 0.70 -7.02
N ASP A 97 -15.69 1.67 -7.52
CA ASP A 97 -15.22 2.74 -8.41
C ASP A 97 -14.15 3.65 -7.78
N PHE A 98 -13.96 3.59 -6.46
CA PHE A 98 -12.83 4.24 -5.82
C PHE A 98 -11.48 3.69 -6.31
N LEU A 99 -11.43 2.44 -6.80
CA LEU A 99 -10.24 1.86 -7.40
C LEU A 99 -9.80 2.60 -8.68
N ASP A 100 -10.70 3.32 -9.36
CA ASP A 100 -10.35 4.18 -10.51
C ASP A 100 -9.50 5.39 -10.13
N ASP A 101 -9.35 5.67 -8.84
CA ASP A 101 -8.47 6.71 -8.32
C ASP A 101 -7.01 6.21 -8.16
N ILE A 102 -6.77 4.90 -8.35
CA ILE A 102 -5.44 4.30 -8.48
C ILE A 102 -4.98 4.41 -9.95
N THR A 103 -3.86 5.10 -10.19
CA THR A 103 -3.31 5.28 -11.55
C THR A 103 -2.43 4.13 -11.99
N ASN A 104 -1.71 3.53 -11.05
CA ASN A 104 -0.84 2.38 -11.28
C ASN A 104 -0.87 1.48 -10.06
N PHE A 105 -0.77 0.17 -10.27
CA PHE A 105 -0.78 -0.82 -9.19
C PHE A 105 0.39 -1.79 -9.34
N THR A 106 1.14 -1.98 -8.27
CA THR A 106 2.20 -2.98 -8.16
C THR A 106 1.91 -3.88 -6.98
N LEU A 107 1.70 -5.17 -7.23
CA LEU A 107 1.42 -6.15 -6.21
C LEU A 107 2.68 -6.47 -5.39
N VAL A 108 2.53 -6.51 -4.06
CA VAL A 108 3.50 -7.10 -3.14
C VAL A 108 2.82 -8.30 -2.47
N GLU A 109 3.03 -9.50 -3.04
CA GLU A 109 2.28 -10.72 -2.69
C GLU A 109 2.30 -11.03 -1.18
N ASP A 110 3.47 -10.88 -0.55
CA ASP A 110 3.64 -11.13 0.88
C ASP A 110 2.72 -10.27 1.76
N MET A 111 2.35 -9.06 1.32
CA MET A 111 1.42 -8.20 2.08
C MET A 111 0.00 -8.75 2.14
N CYS A 112 -0.44 -9.45 1.09
CA CYS A 112 -1.75 -10.10 1.06
C CYS A 112 -1.78 -11.36 1.94
N SER A 113 -0.65 -12.05 2.03
CA SER A 113 -0.51 -13.27 2.85
C SER A 113 -0.57 -12.97 4.35
N HIS A 114 -0.02 -11.83 4.78
CA HIS A 114 -0.06 -11.41 6.19
C HIS A 114 -1.49 -11.07 6.66
N SER A 115 -2.46 -10.84 5.77
CA SER A 115 -3.88 -10.72 6.13
C SER A 115 -4.64 -12.05 6.12
N MET A 116 -4.20 -13.06 5.37
CA MET A 116 -4.90 -14.36 5.26
C MET A 116 -4.79 -15.24 6.52
N PHE A 117 -3.78 -15.04 7.38
CA PHE A 117 -3.72 -15.73 8.67
C PHE A 117 -4.81 -15.29 9.66
N VAL A 118 -5.59 -14.25 9.35
CA VAL A 118 -6.73 -13.79 10.17
C VAL A 118 -8.07 -14.19 9.56
N SER A 119 -8.14 -14.74 8.34
CA SER A 119 -9.41 -15.09 7.69
C SER A 119 -9.25 -16.26 6.74
N LEU A 120 -9.58 -17.46 7.22
CA LEU A 120 -9.61 -18.75 6.52
C LEU A 120 -10.61 -18.84 5.34
N PHE A 121 -11.17 -17.72 4.88
CA PHE A 121 -12.05 -17.65 3.72
C PHE A 121 -11.88 -16.29 3.06
N SER A 122 -10.98 -16.15 2.09
CA SER A 122 -11.07 -15.02 1.16
C SER A 122 -10.60 -15.39 -0.24
N ILE A 123 -11.45 -15.01 -1.19
CA ILE A 123 -11.26 -15.19 -2.63
C ILE A 123 -10.31 -14.10 -3.07
N SER A 124 -9.10 -14.47 -3.47
CA SER A 124 -8.10 -13.54 -4.03
C SER A 124 -8.49 -13.21 -5.47
N MET A 125 -9.05 -12.02 -5.69
CA MET A 125 -9.39 -11.54 -7.03
C MET A 125 -8.14 -10.91 -7.67
N HIS A 126 -7.49 -11.63 -8.58
CA HIS A 126 -6.40 -11.11 -9.40
C HIS A 126 -6.98 -10.23 -10.51
N ILE A 127 -6.85 -8.90 -10.37
CA ILE A 127 -7.23 -7.97 -11.43
C ILE A 127 -6.09 -7.91 -12.44
N HIS A 128 -6.16 -8.72 -13.50
CA HIS A 128 -5.37 -8.51 -14.71
C HIS A 128 -6.01 -7.36 -15.52
N ARG A 129 -5.31 -6.22 -15.59
CA ARG A 129 -5.67 -5.15 -16.53
C ARG A 129 -4.91 -5.40 -17.83
N GLU A 130 -5.61 -5.84 -18.87
CA GLU A 130 -5.08 -5.80 -20.24
C GLU A 130 -5.12 -4.35 -20.73
N ALA A 131 -3.98 -3.87 -21.23
CA ALA A 131 -3.87 -2.55 -21.83
C ALA A 131 -4.55 -2.57 -23.21
N LEU A 132 -5.54 -1.69 -23.41
CA LEU A 132 -6.04 -1.27 -24.72
C LEU A 132 -5.25 -0.06 -25.20
#